data_AF-A0A2H0P1M8-F1
#
_entry.id   AF-A0A2H0P1M8-F1
#
_cell.length_a   1.000
_cell.length_b   1.000
_cell.length_c   1.000
_cell.angle_alpha   90.00
_cell.angle_beta   90.00
_cell.angle_gamma   90.00
#
_symmetry.space_group_name_H-M   'P 1'
#
loop_
_entity.id
_entity.type
_entity.pdbx_description
1 polymer ?
#
loop_
_entity_poly.entity_id
_entity_poly.type
_entity_poly.pdbx_seq_one_letter_code
_entity_poly.pdbx_strand_id
1 'polypeptide(L)'
;MEAGVRDYYGKTLKSGADLKTDACCSPSALPRPVREALSNVHDEVVSRYYGCGLTIPNELSGLSVLDLGSGSGRDCYILSQLVGAAGRVTGVDMTDEQLEVAERHRDHHARAFGYGNVDFLKGDISKLEALGLKDSSYDLIVSNCVINLARDKEAVLRQARRVLKEGGEMYFSDVYADRRVPEELKNDPVLYGECLGGALYWNDFLTLAKRAGFADPRLVESRPLALDAGPIRERAGHVVFYSATYRLFKLEGLETACEDYGQAVRYKGTIADDPREFDLDGHHRFEAGRIKTVCGNTALMLEKSRLGRHFDFF
;
A
#
# COMPACT_ATOMS: atom_id res chain seq x y z
N MET A 1 -8.56 22.29 -4.35
CA MET A 1 -8.58 20.88 -3.89
C MET A 1 -7.22 20.47 -3.32
N GLU A 2 -6.10 20.52 -4.05
CA GLU A 2 -4.76 20.16 -3.53
C GLU A 2 -4.33 20.97 -2.29
N ALA A 3 -4.49 22.30 -2.33
CA ALA A 3 -4.30 23.16 -1.15
C ALA A 3 -5.24 22.77 0.02
N GLY A 4 -6.45 22.30 -0.28
CA GLY A 4 -7.42 21.87 0.72
C GLY A 4 -7.05 20.54 1.39
N VAL A 5 -6.52 19.57 0.63
CA VAL A 5 -5.99 18.31 1.18
C VAL A 5 -4.77 18.58 2.05
N ARG A 6 -3.82 19.38 1.53
CA ARG A 6 -2.62 19.76 2.28
C ARG A 6 -2.97 20.48 3.58
N ASP A 7 -3.88 21.45 3.54
CA ASP A 7 -4.32 22.14 4.77
C ASP A 7 -5.12 21.22 5.71
N TYR A 8 -5.90 20.27 5.18
CA TYR A 8 -6.64 19.30 5.98
C TYR A 8 -5.69 18.39 6.78
N TYR A 9 -4.75 17.71 6.11
CA TYR A 9 -3.81 16.78 6.75
C TYR A 9 -2.64 17.46 7.46
N GLY A 10 -2.28 18.69 7.07
CA GLY A 10 -1.21 19.46 7.70
C GLY A 10 -1.64 20.29 8.91
N LYS A 11 -2.86 20.82 8.91
CA LYS A 11 -3.31 21.81 9.91
C LYS A 11 -4.61 21.44 10.63
N THR A 12 -5.50 20.70 9.98
CA THR A 12 -6.84 20.42 10.52
C THR A 12 -6.86 19.16 11.36
N LEU A 13 -6.31 18.06 10.86
CA LEU A 13 -6.19 16.81 11.60
C LEU A 13 -5.04 16.88 12.61
N LYS A 14 -5.34 16.62 13.89
CA LYS A 14 -4.35 16.64 14.97
C LYS A 14 -4.07 15.25 15.54
N SER A 15 -5.02 14.32 15.41
CA SER A 15 -4.85 12.92 15.82
C SER A 15 -5.78 11.98 15.05
N GLY A 16 -5.45 10.69 14.99
CA GLY A 16 -6.32 9.67 14.35
C GLY A 16 -7.73 9.57 14.93
N ALA A 17 -7.99 10.11 16.12
CA ALA A 17 -9.33 10.21 16.71
C ALA A 17 -10.24 11.25 16.01
N ASP A 18 -9.67 12.10 15.14
CA ASP A 18 -10.41 13.09 14.37
C ASP A 18 -11.05 12.50 13.09
N LEU A 19 -10.70 11.26 12.72
CA LEU A 19 -11.26 10.54 11.56
C LEU A 19 -12.71 10.12 11.85
N LYS A 20 -13.61 10.33 10.88
CA LYS A 20 -15.05 10.04 11.02
C LYS A 20 -15.47 8.69 10.43
N THR A 21 -14.50 7.86 10.08
CA THR A 21 -14.71 6.53 9.51
C THR A 21 -13.93 5.48 10.30
N ASP A 22 -14.46 4.26 10.39
CA ASP A 22 -13.80 3.10 11.00
C ASP A 22 -12.70 2.49 10.08
N ALA A 23 -12.15 3.31 9.20
CA ALA A 23 -11.15 2.89 8.24
C ALA A 23 -9.89 2.40 8.96
N CYS A 24 -9.54 2.95 10.12
CA CYS A 24 -8.36 2.55 10.89
C CYS A 24 -8.49 1.14 11.50
N CYS A 25 -7.59 0.22 11.14
CA CYS A 25 -7.50 -1.11 11.75
C CYS A 25 -7.07 -1.03 13.22
N SER A 26 -7.65 -1.91 14.06
CA SER A 26 -7.25 -2.04 15.47
C SER A 26 -5.84 -2.65 15.62
N PRO A 27 -4.98 -2.12 16.51
CA PRO A 27 -3.61 -2.64 16.73
C PRO A 27 -3.52 -4.12 17.11
N SER A 28 -4.59 -4.72 17.64
CA SER A 28 -4.65 -6.14 18.01
C SER A 28 -4.54 -7.10 16.81
N ALA A 29 -4.92 -6.66 15.61
CA ALA A 29 -4.97 -7.45 14.38
C ALA A 29 -3.65 -7.49 13.59
N LEU A 30 -2.60 -6.76 14.00
CA LEU A 30 -1.34 -6.68 13.25
C LEU A 30 -0.49 -7.95 13.42
N PRO A 31 0.23 -8.43 12.39
CA PRO A 31 1.23 -9.48 12.53
C PRO A 31 2.25 -9.15 13.62
N ARG A 32 2.74 -10.18 14.31
CA ARG A 32 3.68 -10.01 15.44
C ARG A 32 4.91 -9.15 15.08
N PRO A 33 5.60 -9.35 13.95
CA PRO A 33 6.77 -8.53 13.59
C PRO A 33 6.42 -7.06 13.42
N VAL A 34 5.26 -6.76 12.82
CA VAL A 34 4.79 -5.38 12.63
C VAL A 34 4.46 -4.72 13.96
N ARG A 35 3.84 -5.47 14.87
CA ARG A 35 3.46 -4.98 16.21
C ARG A 35 4.70 -4.67 17.06
N GLU A 36 5.70 -5.57 17.03
CA GLU A 36 6.98 -5.36 17.70
C GLU A 36 7.70 -4.15 17.09
N ALA A 37 7.78 -4.05 15.76
CA ALA A 37 8.37 -2.90 15.10
C ALA A 37 7.66 -1.58 15.44
N LEU A 38 6.32 -1.57 15.47
CA LEU A 38 5.52 -0.40 15.85
C LEU A 38 5.81 0.06 17.29
N SER A 39 6.03 -0.86 18.22
CA SER A 39 6.35 -0.51 19.61
C SER A 39 7.70 0.19 19.79
N ASN A 40 8.57 0.12 18.77
CA ASN A 40 9.86 0.82 18.75
C ASN A 40 9.80 2.16 17.99
N VAL A 41 8.62 2.58 17.50
CA VAL A 41 8.43 3.86 16.82
C VAL A 41 8.08 4.95 17.83
N HIS A 42 8.67 6.13 17.66
CA HIS A 42 8.45 7.28 18.55
C HIS A 42 6.98 7.70 18.61
N ASP A 43 6.46 7.99 19.81
CA ASP A 43 5.04 8.29 20.06
C ASP A 43 4.49 9.46 19.23
N GLU A 44 5.28 10.52 19.03
CA GLU A 44 4.88 11.66 18.19
C GLU A 44 4.67 11.24 16.71
N VAL A 45 5.48 10.30 16.21
CA VAL A 45 5.30 9.76 14.86
C VAL A 45 4.02 8.94 14.79
N VAL A 46 3.78 8.06 15.77
CA VAL A 46 2.61 7.17 15.81
C VAL A 46 1.31 7.97 15.94
N SER A 47 1.28 9.00 16.78
CA SER A 47 0.08 9.80 17.07
C SER A 47 -0.45 10.63 15.89
N ARG A 48 0.39 10.90 14.88
CA ARG A 48 0.05 11.67 13.67
C ARG A 48 -0.24 10.80 12.44
N TYR A 49 -0.66 9.56 12.64
CA TYR A 49 -0.95 8.62 11.56
C TYR A 49 -2.44 8.55 11.18
N TYR A 50 -2.72 8.44 9.88
CA TYR A 50 -4.07 8.48 9.30
C TYR A 50 -4.34 7.39 8.24
N GLY A 51 -3.90 6.15 8.47
CA GLY A 51 -4.07 5.03 7.52
C GLY A 51 -5.25 4.10 7.81
N CYS A 52 -5.69 3.35 6.80
CA CYS A 52 -6.92 2.56 6.77
C CYS A 52 -6.69 1.02 6.79
N GLY A 53 -5.45 0.57 6.90
CA GLY A 53 -5.08 -0.84 6.69
C GLY A 53 -3.65 -1.18 7.09
N LEU A 54 -3.30 -2.46 6.98
CA LEU A 54 -1.91 -2.92 7.05
C LEU A 54 -1.37 -3.09 5.63
N THR A 55 -0.43 -2.24 5.24
CA THR A 55 0.13 -2.19 3.88
C THR A 55 1.55 -2.74 3.85
N ILE A 56 1.79 -3.84 4.56
CA ILE A 56 3.13 -4.43 4.74
C ILE A 56 3.07 -5.90 4.34
N PRO A 57 3.59 -6.27 3.15
CA PRO A 57 3.62 -7.65 2.70
C PRO A 57 4.77 -8.43 3.34
N ASN A 58 4.79 -9.75 3.11
CA ASN A 58 5.90 -10.61 3.55
C ASN A 58 7.18 -10.39 2.74
N GLU A 59 8.26 -11.02 3.23
CA GLU A 59 9.56 -11.14 2.56
C GLU A 59 10.20 -9.77 2.26
N LEU A 60 10.50 -9.00 3.32
CA LEU A 60 10.99 -7.61 3.22
C LEU A 60 12.49 -7.44 3.42
N SER A 61 13.18 -8.46 3.92
CA SER A 61 14.60 -8.36 4.27
C SER A 61 15.46 -7.91 3.08
N GLY A 62 16.23 -6.83 3.29
CA GLY A 62 17.14 -6.26 2.29
C GLY A 62 16.47 -5.46 1.17
N LEU A 63 15.15 -5.26 1.19
CA LEU A 63 14.46 -4.56 0.12
C LEU A 63 14.71 -3.05 0.14
N SER A 64 14.65 -2.45 -1.06
CA SER A 64 14.44 -1.02 -1.26
C SER A 64 12.95 -0.73 -1.34
N VAL A 65 12.41 -0.02 -0.34
CA VAL A 65 10.97 0.27 -0.22
C VAL A 65 10.70 1.75 -0.42
N LEU A 66 9.63 2.06 -1.15
CA LEU A 66 9.10 3.41 -1.32
C LEU A 66 7.70 3.49 -0.68
N ASP A 67 7.49 4.44 0.21
CA ASP A 67 6.20 4.73 0.83
C ASP A 67 5.60 6.01 0.22
N LEU A 68 4.44 5.88 -0.43
CA LEU A 68 3.73 6.98 -1.07
C LEU A 68 2.68 7.57 -0.13
N GLY A 69 2.91 8.80 0.31
CA GLY A 69 2.11 9.48 1.33
C GLY A 69 2.57 9.11 2.74
N SER A 70 3.87 9.21 3.00
CA SER A 70 4.49 8.69 4.23
C SER A 70 4.06 9.41 5.50
N GLY A 71 3.47 10.60 5.40
CA GLY A 71 3.05 11.41 6.55
C GLY A 71 4.21 11.63 7.53
N SER A 72 3.94 11.41 8.82
CA SER A 72 4.92 11.48 9.92
C SER A 72 5.98 10.38 9.89
N GLY A 73 5.89 9.42 8.96
CA GLY A 73 6.88 8.36 8.76
C GLY A 73 6.63 7.07 9.55
N ARG A 74 5.45 6.87 10.14
CA ARG A 74 5.12 5.66 10.92
C ARG A 74 5.44 4.38 10.14
N ASP A 75 4.88 4.23 8.94
CA ASP A 75 5.06 3.02 8.13
C ASP A 75 6.50 2.92 7.63
N CYS A 76 7.15 4.05 7.29
CA CYS A 76 8.58 4.07 6.99
C CYS A 76 9.47 3.49 8.11
N TYR A 77 9.22 3.85 9.37
CA TYR A 77 10.03 3.37 10.51
C TYR A 77 9.70 1.93 10.91
N ILE A 78 8.48 1.46 10.66
CA ILE A 78 8.17 0.03 10.77
C ILE A 78 8.96 -0.73 9.69
N LEU A 79 8.86 -0.29 8.44
CA LEU A 79 9.53 -0.92 7.30
C LEU A 79 11.05 -0.91 7.44
N SER A 80 11.64 0.16 7.98
CA SER A 80 13.07 0.27 8.30
C SER A 80 13.58 -0.94 9.08
N GLN A 81 12.83 -1.36 10.10
CA GLN A 81 13.15 -2.51 10.94
C GLN A 81 12.97 -3.84 10.19
N LEU A 82 11.88 -3.96 9.40
CA LEU A 82 11.54 -5.19 8.67
C LEU A 82 12.47 -5.46 7.48
N VAL A 83 12.97 -4.42 6.82
CA VAL A 83 13.98 -4.55 5.76
C VAL A 83 15.38 -4.75 6.33
N GLY A 84 15.63 -4.28 7.56
CA GLY A 84 16.91 -4.40 8.24
C GLY A 84 18.01 -3.48 7.67
N ALA A 85 19.20 -3.54 8.26
CA ALA A 85 20.32 -2.66 7.92
C ALA A 85 20.80 -2.72 6.46
N ALA A 86 20.51 -3.82 5.76
CA ALA A 86 20.85 -4.00 4.34
C ALA A 86 19.79 -3.43 3.38
N GLY A 87 18.58 -3.16 3.88
CA GLY A 87 17.51 -2.53 3.11
C GLY A 87 17.50 -1.01 3.26
N ARG A 88 16.59 -0.37 2.54
CA ARG A 88 16.38 1.08 2.59
C ARG A 88 14.92 1.44 2.42
N VAL A 89 14.50 2.54 3.02
CA VAL A 89 13.14 3.05 2.93
C VAL A 89 13.17 4.51 2.51
N THR A 90 12.36 4.87 1.52
CA THR A 90 12.14 6.26 1.12
C THR A 90 10.68 6.60 1.34
N GLY A 91 10.39 7.63 2.13
CA GLY A 91 9.03 8.18 2.26
C GLY A 91 8.85 9.40 1.36
N VAL A 92 7.71 9.52 0.68
CA VAL A 92 7.33 10.72 -0.07
C VAL A 92 6.05 11.31 0.52
N ASP A 93 6.09 12.59 0.88
CA ASP A 93 4.90 13.33 1.30
C ASP A 93 4.92 14.78 0.75
N MET A 94 3.77 15.40 0.60
CA MET A 94 3.66 16.78 0.12
C MET A 94 3.65 17.83 1.25
N THR A 95 3.48 17.38 2.50
CA THR A 95 3.14 18.22 3.65
C THR A 95 4.37 18.51 4.51
N ASP A 96 4.75 19.79 4.62
CA ASP A 96 5.90 20.23 5.41
C ASP A 96 5.78 19.80 6.88
N GLU A 97 4.60 19.99 7.46
CA GLU A 97 4.32 19.74 8.88
C GLU A 97 4.45 18.25 9.26
N GLN A 98 4.18 17.34 8.32
CA GLN A 98 4.32 15.89 8.51
C GLN A 98 5.78 15.46 8.36
N LEU A 99 6.45 15.95 7.30
CA LEU A 99 7.85 15.67 7.04
C LEU A 99 8.77 16.21 8.15
N GLU A 100 8.46 17.36 8.73
CA GLU A 100 9.20 17.90 9.88
C GLU A 100 9.19 16.95 11.08
N VAL A 101 8.06 16.30 11.36
CA VAL A 101 7.96 15.30 12.43
C VAL A 101 8.74 14.04 12.07
N ALA A 102 8.61 13.57 10.83
CA ALA A 102 9.35 12.42 10.34
C ALA A 102 10.86 12.64 10.49
N GLU A 103 11.40 13.71 9.89
CA GLU A 103 12.83 14.02 9.90
C GLU A 103 13.39 14.23 11.32
N ARG A 104 12.65 14.93 12.20
CA ARG A 104 13.10 15.21 13.58
C ARG A 104 13.37 13.93 14.38
N HIS A 105 12.62 12.86 14.11
CA HIS A 105 12.75 11.59 14.84
C HIS A 105 13.67 10.59 14.14
N ARG A 106 14.29 10.94 13.00
CA ARG A 106 15.18 10.02 12.27
C ARG A 106 16.36 9.53 13.12
N ASP A 107 17.01 10.43 13.87
CA ASP A 107 18.14 10.07 14.73
C ASP A 107 17.72 9.23 15.94
N HIS A 108 16.50 9.43 16.46
CA HIS A 108 15.95 8.61 17.52
C HIS A 108 15.83 7.15 17.06
N HIS A 109 15.18 6.93 15.92
CA HIS A 109 14.99 5.60 15.34
C HIS A 109 16.33 4.97 14.92
N ALA A 110 17.24 5.74 14.31
CA ALA A 110 18.55 5.21 13.92
C ALA A 110 19.35 4.67 15.12
N ARG A 111 19.30 5.38 16.26
CA ARG A 111 19.92 4.90 17.50
C ARG A 111 19.20 3.68 18.09
N ALA A 112 17.85 3.69 18.07
CA ALA A 112 17.06 2.59 18.61
C ALA A 112 17.25 1.29 17.80
N PHE A 113 17.36 1.38 16.48
CA PHE A 113 17.48 0.22 15.58
C PHE A 113 18.94 -0.21 15.35
N GLY A 114 19.91 0.68 15.64
CA GLY A 114 21.34 0.45 15.44
C GLY A 114 21.84 0.77 14.02
N TYR A 115 20.99 1.34 13.16
CA TYR A 115 21.30 1.77 11.80
C TYR A 115 20.27 2.81 11.32
N GLY A 116 20.66 3.69 10.40
CA GLY A 116 19.77 4.63 9.74
C GLY A 116 19.67 4.32 8.25
N ASN A 117 18.48 3.98 7.78
CA ASN A 117 18.21 3.61 6.39
C ASN A 117 16.90 4.21 5.85
N VAL A 118 16.44 5.31 6.45
CA VAL A 118 15.19 6.00 6.07
C VAL A 118 15.52 7.40 5.59
N ASP A 119 15.03 7.74 4.40
CA ASP A 119 15.08 9.08 3.81
C ASP A 119 13.67 9.59 3.50
N PHE A 120 13.41 10.88 3.67
CA PHE A 120 12.13 11.48 3.28
C PHE A 120 12.32 12.52 2.18
N LEU A 121 11.38 12.54 1.24
CA LEU A 121 11.34 13.45 0.11
C LEU A 121 10.04 14.24 0.11
N LYS A 122 10.15 15.55 -0.05
CA LYS A 122 8.99 16.42 -0.24
C LYS A 122 8.54 16.40 -1.69
N GLY A 123 7.31 15.98 -1.97
CA GLY A 123 6.81 15.93 -3.33
C GLY A 123 5.38 15.44 -3.52
N ASP A 124 4.91 15.61 -4.75
CA ASP A 124 3.64 15.04 -5.23
C ASP A 124 3.91 13.63 -5.77
N ILE A 125 3.18 12.65 -5.25
CA ILE A 125 3.32 11.23 -5.63
C ILE A 125 2.98 10.96 -7.10
N SER A 126 2.30 11.88 -7.79
CA SER A 126 2.05 11.80 -9.24
C SER A 126 3.24 12.27 -10.10
N LYS A 127 4.31 12.81 -9.48
CA LYS A 127 5.46 13.44 -10.15
C LYS A 127 6.81 12.99 -9.56
N LEU A 128 6.96 11.68 -9.31
CA LEU A 128 8.16 11.11 -8.68
C LEU A 128 9.46 11.38 -9.45
N GLU A 129 9.39 11.60 -10.77
CA GLU A 129 10.52 11.98 -11.61
C GLU A 129 11.13 13.33 -11.21
N ALA A 130 10.31 14.27 -10.73
CA ALA A 130 10.77 15.58 -10.27
C ALA A 130 11.55 15.48 -8.95
N LEU A 131 11.42 14.36 -8.23
CA LEU A 131 12.11 14.08 -6.97
C LEU A 131 13.46 13.37 -7.18
N GLY A 132 13.87 13.13 -8.42
CA GLY A 132 15.12 12.44 -8.74
C GLY A 132 15.08 10.93 -8.53
N LEU A 133 13.88 10.35 -8.33
CA LEU A 133 13.72 8.90 -8.19
C LEU A 133 13.99 8.20 -9.53
N LYS A 134 14.99 7.32 -9.54
CA LYS A 134 15.43 6.61 -10.73
C LYS A 134 14.45 5.51 -11.13
N ASP A 135 14.38 5.23 -12.42
CA ASP A 135 13.68 4.07 -12.96
C ASP A 135 14.21 2.78 -12.33
N SER A 136 13.34 1.81 -12.11
CA SER A 136 13.71 0.46 -11.64
C SER A 136 14.64 0.47 -10.43
N SER A 137 14.30 1.24 -9.40
CA SER A 137 15.12 1.45 -8.20
C SER A 137 14.53 0.86 -6.93
N TYR A 138 13.24 0.55 -6.89
CA TYR A 138 12.55 0.00 -5.72
C TYR A 138 12.05 -1.42 -5.95
N ASP A 139 12.17 -2.26 -4.93
CA ASP A 139 11.65 -3.64 -4.94
C ASP A 139 10.18 -3.67 -4.54
N LEU A 140 9.78 -2.76 -3.64
CA LEU A 140 8.44 -2.66 -3.09
C LEU A 140 8.00 -1.20 -3.04
N ILE A 141 6.76 -0.94 -3.42
CA ILE A 141 6.05 0.30 -3.14
C ILE A 141 4.92 -0.03 -2.18
N VAL A 142 4.76 0.76 -1.12
CA VAL A 142 3.59 0.74 -0.26
C VAL A 142 2.85 2.07 -0.32
N SER A 143 1.56 2.04 -0.02
CA SER A 143 0.76 3.25 0.17
C SER A 143 -0.48 2.91 0.97
N ASN A 144 -0.93 3.82 1.81
CA ASN A 144 -2.10 3.62 2.65
C ASN A 144 -3.05 4.80 2.57
N CYS A 145 -4.19 4.62 1.89
CA CYS A 145 -5.27 5.61 1.80
C CYS A 145 -4.92 6.96 1.14
N VAL A 146 -3.88 7.01 0.29
CA VAL A 146 -3.41 8.28 -0.31
C VAL A 146 -3.76 8.41 -1.80
N ILE A 147 -3.89 7.31 -2.54
CA ILE A 147 -4.07 7.35 -4.00
C ILE A 147 -5.42 7.99 -4.35
N ASN A 148 -6.45 7.77 -3.54
CA ASN A 148 -7.74 8.44 -3.70
C ASN A 148 -7.70 9.96 -3.62
N LEU A 149 -6.74 10.51 -2.88
CA LEU A 149 -6.53 11.95 -2.75
C LEU A 149 -5.77 12.55 -3.95
N ALA A 150 -5.08 11.72 -4.73
CA ALA A 150 -4.36 12.14 -5.91
C ALA A 150 -5.33 12.62 -7.02
N ARG A 151 -4.99 13.75 -7.63
CA ARG A 151 -5.74 14.34 -8.74
C ARG A 151 -5.61 13.51 -10.02
N ASP A 152 -4.40 13.05 -10.32
CA ASP A 152 -4.11 12.19 -11.47
C ASP A 152 -3.64 10.82 -10.98
N LYS A 153 -4.62 9.93 -10.74
CA LYS A 153 -4.39 8.56 -10.26
C LYS A 153 -3.63 7.72 -11.28
N GLU A 154 -3.84 7.97 -12.58
CA GLU A 154 -3.13 7.25 -13.64
C GLU A 154 -1.65 7.64 -13.67
N ALA A 155 -1.33 8.92 -13.47
CA ALA A 155 0.05 9.36 -13.29
C ALA A 155 0.72 8.70 -12.07
N VAL A 156 0.04 8.59 -10.93
CA VAL A 156 0.57 7.87 -9.75
C VAL A 156 0.93 6.42 -10.10
N LEU A 157 0.03 5.67 -10.74
CA LEU A 157 0.32 4.29 -11.11
C LEU A 157 1.44 4.17 -12.15
N ARG A 158 1.50 5.08 -13.13
CA ARG A 158 2.61 5.09 -14.11
C ARG A 158 3.95 5.38 -13.44
N GLN A 159 4.00 6.32 -12.50
CA GLN A 159 5.21 6.63 -11.75
C GLN A 159 5.63 5.46 -10.85
N ALA A 160 4.68 4.83 -10.16
CA ALA A 160 4.92 3.62 -9.39
C ALA A 160 5.53 2.50 -10.25
N ARG A 161 4.93 2.23 -11.42
CA ARG A 161 5.49 1.25 -12.36
C ARG A 161 6.88 1.63 -12.88
N ARG A 162 7.14 2.91 -13.13
CA ARG A 162 8.46 3.38 -13.61
C ARG A 162 9.56 3.07 -12.58
N VAL A 163 9.33 3.40 -11.32
CA VAL A 163 10.35 3.28 -10.26
C VAL A 163 10.48 1.87 -9.69
N LEU A 164 9.47 1.00 -9.85
CA LEU A 164 9.57 -0.42 -9.54
C LEU A 164 10.61 -1.13 -10.41
N LYS A 165 11.41 -2.01 -9.82
CA LYS A 165 12.23 -2.98 -10.54
C LYS A 165 11.36 -4.04 -11.21
N GLU A 166 11.91 -4.71 -12.22
CA GLU A 166 11.32 -5.94 -12.74
C GLU A 166 11.22 -6.99 -11.62
N GLY A 167 10.06 -7.62 -11.49
CA GLY A 167 9.73 -8.50 -10.35
C GLY A 167 9.34 -7.78 -9.07
N GLY A 168 9.38 -6.45 -9.07
CA GLY A 168 8.94 -5.60 -7.98
C GLY A 168 7.42 -5.52 -7.87
N GLU A 169 6.94 -5.01 -6.73
CA GLU A 169 5.53 -5.03 -6.37
C GLU A 169 5.09 -3.69 -5.78
N MET A 170 3.89 -3.23 -6.14
CA MET A 170 3.16 -2.22 -5.39
C MET A 170 2.08 -2.90 -4.55
N TYR A 171 2.17 -2.80 -3.23
CA TYR A 171 1.26 -3.40 -2.25
C TYR A 171 0.62 -2.29 -1.42
N PHE A 172 -0.67 -2.05 -1.61
CA PHE A 172 -1.30 -0.86 -1.04
C PHE A 172 -2.76 -1.11 -0.66
N SER A 173 -3.25 -0.32 0.29
CA SER A 173 -4.66 -0.34 0.70
C SER A 173 -5.28 1.02 0.44
N ASP A 174 -6.49 1.03 -0.11
CA ASP A 174 -7.26 2.26 -0.32
C ASP A 174 -8.77 1.98 -0.25
N VAL A 175 -9.57 3.05 -0.31
CA VAL A 175 -11.02 2.98 -0.34
C VAL A 175 -11.54 2.76 -1.77
N TYR A 176 -12.46 1.84 -1.95
CA TYR A 176 -13.12 1.57 -3.22
C TYR A 176 -14.62 1.60 -3.06
N ALA A 177 -15.33 1.90 -4.15
CA ALA A 177 -16.78 1.95 -4.18
C ALA A 177 -17.35 0.82 -5.06
N ASP A 178 -18.49 0.22 -4.67
CA ASP A 178 -19.21 -0.79 -5.47
C ASP A 178 -19.70 -0.26 -6.82
N ARG A 179 -19.81 1.07 -6.95
CA ARG A 179 -20.26 1.80 -8.14
C ARG A 179 -19.54 3.13 -8.27
N ARG A 180 -19.69 3.79 -9.41
CA ARG A 180 -19.15 5.15 -9.61
C ARG A 180 -19.79 6.11 -8.62
N VAL A 181 -18.93 6.81 -7.87
CA VAL A 181 -19.35 7.85 -6.92
C VAL A 181 -19.98 9.01 -7.71
N PRO A 182 -21.21 9.46 -7.37
CA PRO A 182 -21.86 10.61 -7.99
C PRO A 182 -21.04 11.90 -7.87
N GLU A 183 -21.22 12.81 -8.82
CA GLU A 183 -20.42 14.04 -8.91
C GLU A 183 -20.64 14.98 -7.72
N GLU A 184 -21.84 14.95 -7.15
CA GLU A 184 -22.21 15.70 -5.96
C GLU A 184 -21.38 15.25 -4.74
N LEU A 185 -21.08 13.96 -4.63
CA LEU A 185 -20.29 13.40 -3.52
C LEU A 185 -18.79 13.61 -3.71
N LYS A 186 -18.30 13.60 -4.96
CA LYS A 186 -16.90 13.92 -5.27
C LYS A 186 -16.53 15.34 -4.89
N ASN A 187 -17.47 16.27 -5.04
CA ASN A 187 -17.27 17.69 -4.75
C ASN A 187 -17.58 18.06 -3.28
N ASP A 188 -18.04 17.12 -2.45
CA ASP A 188 -18.22 17.32 -1.01
C ASP A 188 -16.83 17.30 -0.33
N PRO A 189 -16.38 18.42 0.27
CA PRO A 189 -15.04 18.51 0.85
C PRO A 189 -14.84 17.60 2.07
N VAL A 190 -15.91 17.27 2.80
CA VAL A 190 -15.85 16.35 3.94
C VAL A 190 -15.68 14.92 3.45
N LEU A 191 -16.50 14.48 2.48
CA LEU A 191 -16.36 13.14 1.91
C LEU A 191 -15.03 12.95 1.19
N TYR A 192 -14.55 13.99 0.50
CA TYR A 192 -13.23 13.97 -0.14
C TYR A 192 -12.10 13.83 0.89
N GLY A 193 -12.17 14.57 2.01
CA GLY A 193 -11.18 14.50 3.10
C GLY A 193 -11.17 13.17 3.86
N GLU A 194 -12.29 12.43 3.86
CA GLU A 194 -12.40 11.07 4.42
C GLU A 194 -12.04 9.97 3.38
N CYS A 195 -11.41 10.32 2.26
CA CYS A 195 -11.08 9.43 1.14
C CYS A 195 -12.28 8.76 0.44
N LEU A 196 -13.53 9.12 0.78
CA LEU A 196 -14.75 8.55 0.20
C LEU A 196 -15.11 9.20 -1.14
N GLY A 197 -15.03 10.52 -1.22
CA GLY A 197 -15.40 11.28 -2.43
C GLY A 197 -14.47 10.99 -3.61
N GLY A 198 -13.19 10.71 -3.33
CA GLY A 198 -12.19 10.35 -4.33
C GLY A 198 -12.14 8.85 -4.68
N ALA A 199 -12.92 8.02 -4.00
CA ALA A 199 -12.87 6.57 -4.14
C ALA A 199 -13.25 6.13 -5.56
N LEU A 200 -12.43 5.26 -6.14
CA LEU A 200 -12.71 4.69 -7.45
C LEU A 200 -13.69 3.52 -7.34
N TYR A 201 -14.54 3.41 -8.36
CA TYR A 201 -15.21 2.15 -8.64
C TYR A 201 -14.16 1.09 -8.98
N TRP A 202 -14.26 -0.10 -8.39
CA TRP A 202 -13.29 -1.19 -8.57
C TRP A 202 -12.91 -1.45 -10.03
N ASN A 203 -13.88 -1.53 -10.95
CA ASN A 203 -13.56 -1.83 -12.35
C ASN A 203 -12.92 -0.64 -13.09
N ASP A 204 -13.20 0.60 -12.68
CA ASP A 204 -12.50 1.76 -13.21
C ASP A 204 -11.04 1.76 -12.72
N PHE A 205 -10.79 1.38 -11.47
CA PHE A 205 -9.43 1.17 -10.95
C PHE A 205 -8.69 0.07 -11.72
N LEU A 206 -9.29 -1.11 -11.91
CA LEU A 206 -8.66 -2.21 -12.66
C LEU A 206 -8.29 -1.78 -14.08
N THR A 207 -9.18 -1.02 -14.75
CA THR A 207 -8.91 -0.47 -16.08
C THR A 207 -7.73 0.50 -16.07
N LEU A 208 -7.68 1.38 -15.08
CA LEU A 208 -6.63 2.39 -14.93
C LEU A 208 -5.27 1.74 -14.60
N ALA A 209 -5.25 0.73 -13.73
CA ALA A 209 -4.05 -0.04 -13.41
C ALA A 209 -3.49 -0.77 -14.65
N LYS A 210 -4.36 -1.42 -15.43
CA LYS A 210 -3.96 -2.07 -16.69
C LYS A 210 -3.40 -1.08 -17.70
N ARG A 211 -4.01 0.11 -17.86
CA ARG A 211 -3.49 1.19 -18.71
C ARG A 211 -2.13 1.72 -18.25
N ALA A 212 -1.91 1.79 -16.94
CA ALA A 212 -0.61 2.16 -16.37
C ALA A 212 0.46 1.08 -16.51
N GLY A 213 0.11 -0.12 -17.03
CA GLY A 213 1.02 -1.22 -17.33
C GLY A 213 1.04 -2.32 -16.26
N PHE A 214 0.13 -2.31 -15.29
CA PHE A 214 -0.08 -3.42 -14.35
C PHE A 214 -1.17 -4.35 -14.91
N ALA A 215 -0.76 -5.35 -15.69
CA ALA A 215 -1.69 -6.17 -16.48
C ALA A 215 -2.66 -7.03 -15.64
N ASP A 216 -2.25 -7.44 -14.44
CA ASP A 216 -3.02 -8.33 -13.56
C ASP A 216 -3.01 -7.85 -12.09
N PRO A 217 -3.81 -6.83 -11.73
CA PRO A 217 -3.96 -6.40 -10.35
C PRO A 217 -4.68 -7.47 -9.51
N ARG A 218 -4.10 -7.88 -8.37
CA ARG A 218 -4.68 -8.90 -7.49
C ARG A 218 -5.27 -8.29 -6.23
N LEU A 219 -6.54 -8.57 -5.98
CA LEU A 219 -7.21 -8.22 -4.74
C LEU A 219 -6.80 -9.21 -3.64
N VAL A 220 -6.09 -8.71 -2.62
CA VAL A 220 -5.60 -9.53 -1.51
C VAL A 220 -6.71 -9.75 -0.50
N GLU A 221 -7.31 -8.67 -0.05
CA GLU A 221 -8.44 -8.69 0.88
C GLU A 221 -9.31 -7.45 0.68
N SER A 222 -10.56 -7.55 1.11
CA SER A 222 -11.46 -6.40 1.16
C SER A 222 -12.44 -6.56 2.31
N ARG A 223 -12.82 -5.43 2.91
CA ARG A 223 -13.88 -5.35 3.91
C ARG A 223 -14.80 -4.17 3.60
N PRO A 224 -16.12 -4.29 3.79
CA PRO A 224 -16.98 -3.12 3.73
C PRO A 224 -16.62 -2.14 4.86
N LEU A 225 -16.69 -0.84 4.57
CA LEU A 225 -16.55 0.21 5.57
C LEU A 225 -17.90 0.47 6.23
N ALA A 226 -17.92 0.52 7.56
CA ALA A 226 -19.11 0.95 8.27
C ALA A 226 -19.12 2.48 8.29
N LEU A 227 -20.06 3.07 7.56
CA LEU A 227 -20.34 4.49 7.72
C LEU A 227 -21.25 4.64 8.93
N ASP A 228 -20.83 5.43 9.91
CA ASP A 228 -21.67 5.78 11.06
C ASP A 228 -23.04 6.29 10.58
N ALA A 229 -24.09 6.02 11.36
CA ALA A 229 -25.48 6.39 11.06
C ALA A 229 -25.77 7.91 11.08
N GLY A 230 -24.74 8.72 10.88
CA GLY A 230 -24.80 10.17 10.83
C GLY A 230 -24.89 10.74 9.39
N PRO A 231 -24.59 12.05 9.24
CA PRO A 231 -24.77 12.77 7.98
C PRO A 231 -24.00 12.19 6.79
N ILE A 232 -22.89 11.49 7.05
CA ILE A 232 -22.06 10.86 6.02
C ILE A 232 -22.82 9.71 5.35
N ARG A 233 -23.53 8.88 6.11
CA ARG A 233 -24.31 7.76 5.54
C ARG A 233 -25.48 8.26 4.69
N GLU A 234 -26.18 9.29 5.15
CA GLU A 234 -27.28 9.90 4.39
C GLU A 234 -26.78 10.48 3.06
N ARG A 235 -25.63 11.16 3.08
CA ARG A 235 -25.00 11.71 1.87
C ARG A 235 -24.47 10.63 0.94
N ALA A 236 -23.83 9.59 1.48
CA ALA A 236 -23.32 8.46 0.69
C ALA A 236 -24.42 7.71 -0.09
N GLY A 237 -25.68 7.83 0.35
CA GLY A 237 -26.83 7.23 -0.30
C GLY A 237 -26.71 5.70 -0.34
N HIS A 238 -26.70 5.14 -1.56
CA HIS A 238 -26.61 3.70 -1.80
C HIS A 238 -25.20 3.20 -2.16
N VAL A 239 -24.19 4.07 -2.14
CA VAL A 239 -22.82 3.67 -2.41
C VAL A 239 -22.29 2.85 -1.24
N VAL A 240 -21.75 1.68 -1.54
CA VAL A 240 -21.06 0.84 -0.55
C VAL A 240 -19.57 1.01 -0.75
N PHE A 241 -18.89 1.47 0.29
CA PHE A 241 -17.45 1.64 0.30
C PHE A 241 -16.77 0.46 0.97
N TYR A 242 -15.55 0.19 0.54
CA TYR A 242 -14.72 -0.90 1.02
C TYR A 242 -13.31 -0.41 1.25
N SER A 243 -12.67 -0.88 2.33
CA SER A 243 -11.22 -0.84 2.44
C SER A 243 -10.68 -2.10 1.77
N ALA A 244 -9.76 -1.93 0.84
CA ALA A 244 -9.25 -3.05 0.05
C ALA A 244 -7.76 -2.96 -0.17
N THR A 245 -7.10 -4.10 -0.04
CA THR A 245 -5.67 -4.24 -0.27
C THR A 245 -5.44 -4.89 -1.62
N TYR A 246 -4.67 -4.21 -2.47
CA TYR A 246 -4.27 -4.70 -3.78
C TYR A 246 -2.77 -4.94 -3.83
N ARG A 247 -2.39 -5.91 -4.66
CA ARG A 247 -1.00 -6.10 -5.08
C ARG A 247 -0.87 -6.06 -6.60
N LEU A 248 0.11 -5.29 -7.06
CA LEU A 248 0.35 -5.00 -8.47
C LEU A 248 1.83 -5.31 -8.76
N PHE A 249 2.08 -6.43 -9.43
CA PHE A 249 3.44 -6.79 -9.84
C PHE A 249 3.85 -6.05 -11.11
N LYS A 250 5.08 -5.56 -11.14
CA LYS A 250 5.75 -5.16 -12.38
C LYS A 250 6.48 -6.38 -12.95
N LEU A 251 5.83 -7.03 -13.90
CA LEU A 251 6.37 -8.18 -14.61
C LEU A 251 6.03 -8.07 -16.10
N GLU A 252 7.05 -8.08 -16.94
CA GLU A 252 6.90 -8.24 -18.38
C GLU A 252 6.39 -9.65 -18.69
N GLY A 253 5.43 -9.75 -19.60
CA GLY A 253 4.80 -11.02 -19.98
C GLY A 253 3.56 -11.40 -19.17
N LEU A 254 3.13 -10.59 -18.20
CA LEU A 254 1.79 -10.76 -17.62
C LEU A 254 0.71 -10.47 -18.67
N GLU A 255 -0.26 -11.36 -18.75
CA GLU A 255 -1.42 -11.23 -19.62
C GLU A 255 -2.58 -10.55 -18.88
N THR A 256 -3.54 -10.01 -19.62
CA THR A 256 -4.71 -9.35 -19.00
C THR A 256 -5.76 -10.33 -18.47
N ALA A 257 -5.60 -11.62 -18.78
CA ALA A 257 -6.42 -12.76 -18.40
C ALA A 257 -5.54 -13.89 -17.85
N CYS A 258 -6.15 -14.81 -17.13
CA CYS A 258 -5.49 -15.96 -16.50
C CYS A 258 -5.55 -17.14 -17.47
N GLU A 259 -4.45 -17.41 -18.16
CA GLU A 259 -4.33 -18.47 -19.18
C GLU A 259 -3.66 -19.73 -18.62
N ASP A 260 -4.20 -20.90 -18.99
CA ASP A 260 -3.70 -22.20 -18.51
C ASP A 260 -2.63 -22.75 -19.46
N TYR A 261 -1.38 -22.79 -18.97
CA TYR A 261 -0.24 -23.40 -19.66
C TYR A 261 0.19 -24.72 -19.02
N GLY A 262 -0.63 -25.31 -18.14
CA GLY A 262 -0.35 -26.57 -17.46
C GLY A 262 0.66 -26.49 -16.31
N GLN A 263 0.93 -25.29 -15.80
CA GLN A 263 1.91 -25.06 -14.74
C GLN A 263 1.39 -25.49 -13.37
N ALA A 264 2.27 -26.05 -12.56
CA ALA A 264 1.99 -26.30 -11.15
C ALA A 264 3.11 -25.78 -10.24
N VAL A 265 2.72 -25.40 -9.02
CA VAL A 265 3.65 -24.90 -8.02
C VAL A 265 3.48 -25.61 -6.70
N ARG A 266 4.53 -25.63 -5.88
CA ARG A 266 4.47 -26.11 -4.50
C ARG A 266 5.14 -25.11 -3.58
N TYR A 267 4.40 -24.64 -2.58
CA TYR A 267 4.97 -23.79 -1.55
C TYR A 267 5.88 -24.60 -0.63
N LYS A 268 7.08 -24.09 -0.35
CA LYS A 268 8.11 -24.78 0.45
C LYS A 268 7.91 -24.62 1.96
N GLY A 269 7.05 -23.71 2.42
CA GLY A 269 6.90 -23.42 3.86
C GLY A 269 8.06 -22.59 4.43
N THR A 270 8.76 -21.83 3.60
CA THR A 270 10.00 -21.13 3.98
C THR A 270 9.84 -19.62 4.21
N ILE A 271 8.63 -19.06 4.10
CA ILE A 271 8.35 -17.70 4.56
C ILE A 271 8.24 -17.75 6.08
N ALA A 272 9.05 -16.96 6.77
CA ALA A 272 9.28 -17.11 8.21
C ALA A 272 8.00 -17.01 9.06
N ASP A 273 7.12 -16.08 8.71
CA ASP A 273 5.87 -15.84 9.44
C ASP A 273 4.72 -16.78 9.01
N ASP A 274 4.89 -17.45 7.86
CA ASP A 274 3.84 -18.20 7.17
C ASP A 274 4.29 -19.63 6.78
N PRO A 275 4.86 -20.43 7.69
CA PRO A 275 5.48 -21.71 7.34
C PRO A 275 4.50 -22.79 6.88
N ARG A 276 3.20 -22.64 7.19
CA ARG A 276 2.16 -23.64 6.87
C ARG A 276 1.42 -23.33 5.58
N GLU A 277 1.17 -22.05 5.32
CA GLU A 277 0.34 -21.61 4.21
C GLU A 277 0.68 -20.18 3.83
N PHE A 278 0.60 -19.86 2.54
CA PHE A 278 0.82 -18.52 2.01
C PHE A 278 -0.35 -18.12 1.13
N ASP A 279 -0.92 -16.94 1.39
CA ASP A 279 -1.97 -16.34 0.57
C ASP A 279 -1.34 -15.31 -0.37
N LEU A 280 -1.31 -15.61 -1.67
CA LEU A 280 -0.89 -14.63 -2.68
C LEU A 280 -1.96 -13.55 -2.86
N ASP A 281 -3.22 -13.94 -2.85
CA ASP A 281 -4.37 -13.04 -2.99
C ASP A 281 -5.63 -13.75 -2.46
N GLY A 282 -6.80 -13.11 -2.54
CA GLY A 282 -8.06 -13.67 -2.04
C GLY A 282 -8.53 -14.96 -2.70
N HIS A 283 -7.84 -15.44 -3.74
CA HIS A 283 -8.17 -16.67 -4.48
C HIS A 283 -7.04 -17.72 -4.46
N HIS A 284 -5.82 -17.33 -4.08
CA HIS A 284 -4.62 -18.17 -4.18
C HIS A 284 -3.97 -18.44 -2.83
N ARG A 285 -4.53 -19.40 -2.10
CA ARG A 285 -3.90 -20.04 -0.94
C ARG A 285 -3.01 -21.21 -1.34
N PHE A 286 -1.79 -21.28 -0.79
CA PHE A 286 -0.84 -22.37 -1.02
C PHE A 286 -0.45 -23.03 0.30
N GLU A 287 -0.77 -24.31 0.47
CA GLU A 287 -0.36 -25.11 1.63
C GLU A 287 1.07 -25.65 1.43
N ALA A 288 1.89 -25.59 2.47
CA ALA A 288 3.27 -26.07 2.41
C ALA A 288 3.33 -27.55 2.04
N GLY A 289 4.20 -27.89 1.07
CA GLY A 289 4.37 -29.26 0.57
C GLY A 289 3.31 -29.74 -0.42
N ARG A 290 2.20 -29.01 -0.61
CA ARG A 290 1.13 -29.39 -1.52
C ARG A 290 1.33 -28.78 -2.91
N ILE A 291 1.24 -29.61 -3.95
CA ILE A 291 1.25 -29.15 -5.34
C ILE A 291 -0.13 -28.58 -5.68
N LYS A 292 -0.14 -27.42 -6.35
CA LYS A 292 -1.34 -26.73 -6.84
C LYS A 292 -1.11 -26.24 -8.26
N THR A 293 -2.05 -26.52 -9.16
CA THR A 293 -2.05 -25.97 -10.52
C THR A 293 -2.39 -24.48 -10.49
N VAL A 294 -1.73 -23.71 -11.35
CA VAL A 294 -1.90 -22.25 -11.43
C VAL A 294 -1.83 -21.79 -12.88
N CYS A 295 -2.44 -20.65 -13.21
CA CYS A 295 -2.30 -20.06 -14.54
C CYS A 295 -0.95 -19.36 -14.74
N GLY A 296 -0.66 -19.00 -15.99
CA GLY A 296 0.55 -18.31 -16.45
C GLY A 296 0.94 -17.13 -15.58
N ASN A 297 0.01 -16.22 -15.35
CA ASN A 297 0.27 -15.04 -14.53
C ASN A 297 0.66 -15.38 -13.10
N THR A 298 -0.06 -16.31 -12.44
CA THR A 298 0.25 -16.69 -11.06
C THR A 298 1.62 -17.39 -10.98
N ALA A 299 1.92 -18.29 -11.93
CA ALA A 299 3.24 -18.90 -12.00
C ALA A 299 4.34 -17.84 -12.17
N LEU A 300 4.16 -16.88 -13.09
CA LEU A 300 5.12 -15.81 -13.35
C LEU A 300 5.31 -14.89 -12.14
N MET A 301 4.23 -14.49 -11.45
CA MET A 301 4.28 -13.70 -10.22
C MET A 301 5.08 -14.39 -9.12
N LEU A 302 4.87 -15.70 -8.95
CA LEU A 302 5.61 -16.48 -7.97
C LEU A 302 7.08 -16.64 -8.39
N GLU A 303 7.35 -17.02 -9.65
CA GLU A 303 8.69 -17.36 -10.12
C GLU A 303 9.62 -16.15 -10.24
N LYS A 304 9.12 -15.04 -10.80
CA LYS A 304 9.93 -13.89 -11.21
C LYS A 304 9.92 -12.74 -10.21
N SER A 305 9.25 -12.89 -9.08
CA SER A 305 9.35 -11.95 -7.95
C SER A 305 10.25 -12.50 -6.85
N ARG A 306 10.40 -11.73 -5.76
CA ARG A 306 11.09 -12.16 -4.54
C ARG A 306 10.53 -13.45 -3.92
N LEU A 307 9.29 -13.83 -4.28
CA LEU A 307 8.63 -15.02 -3.77
C LEU A 307 9.20 -16.32 -4.35
N GLY A 308 9.90 -16.29 -5.49
CA GLY A 308 10.27 -17.49 -6.24
C GLY A 308 11.13 -18.48 -5.46
N ARG A 309 12.00 -17.99 -4.57
CA ARG A 309 12.82 -18.85 -3.70
C ARG A 309 11.99 -19.75 -2.77
N HIS A 310 10.74 -19.39 -2.50
CA HIS A 310 9.82 -20.10 -1.62
C HIS A 310 8.92 -21.12 -2.33
N PHE A 311 9.05 -21.27 -3.65
CA PHE A 311 8.23 -22.18 -4.44
C PHE A 311 9.09 -23.14 -5.28
N ASP A 312 8.58 -24.36 -5.47
CA ASP A 312 8.99 -25.25 -6.55
C ASP A 312 8.01 -25.08 -7.72
N PHE A 313 8.51 -25.26 -8.95
CA PHE A 313 7.76 -25.09 -10.19
C PHE A 313 7.84 -26.38 -11.02
N PHE A 314 6.73 -26.81 -11.60
CA PHE A 314 6.56 -28.05 -12.36
C PHE A 314 5.83 -27.80 -13.68
#